data_AF-A0A3B9G9F6-F1
#
_entry.id   AF-A0A3B9G9F6-F1
#
_cell.length_a   1.000
_cell.length_b   1.000
_cell.length_c   1.000
_cell.angle_alpha   90.00
_cell.angle_beta   90.00
_cell.angle_gamma   90.00
#
_symmetry.space_group_name_H-M   'P 1'
#
loop_
_entity.id
_entity.type
_entity.pdbx_description
1 polymer ?
#
loop_
_entity_poly.entity_id
_entity_poly.type
_entity_poly.pdbx_seq_one_letter_code
_entity_poly.pdbx_strand_id
1 'polypeptide(L)'
;TILTLLLASASLASAITLEVLRVFQPLSLHGTDVDHEFKGEAIQARIFARPMVLSGAMPENLVLAVATPHRMPATFNYDVNECNLLALFQIELSGIMSNSGELKVVFNLTKMHAPEGIELPIRTVLGLSIQALKETLEDYHH
;
A
#
# COMPACT_ATOMS: atom_id res chain seq x y z
N THR A 1 20.33 35.07 28.15
CA THR A 1 18.97 35.00 27.56
C THR A 1 18.98 34.62 26.09
N ILE A 2 19.91 35.14 25.26
CA ILE A 2 20.02 34.76 23.83
C ILE A 2 20.47 33.30 23.63
N LEU A 3 21.45 32.81 24.42
CA LEU A 3 21.97 31.44 24.32
C LEU A 3 20.93 30.37 24.68
N THR A 4 20.08 30.66 25.67
CA THR A 4 18.95 29.79 26.09
C THR A 4 17.85 29.72 25.03
N LEU A 5 17.63 30.81 24.28
CA LEU A 5 16.67 30.83 23.18
C LEU A 5 17.19 30.01 21.99
N LEU A 6 18.50 30.08 21.70
CA LEU A 6 19.15 29.33 20.63
C LEU A 6 19.11 27.81 20.85
N LEU A 7 19.35 27.35 22.09
CA LEU A 7 19.24 25.93 22.46
C LEU A 7 17.81 25.41 22.35
N ALA A 8 16.80 26.22 22.72
CA ALA A 8 15.39 25.83 22.61
C ALA A 8 14.92 25.77 21.14
N SER A 9 15.47 26.59 20.25
CA SER A 9 15.18 26.52 18.81
C SER A 9 15.90 25.37 18.08
N ALA A 10 17.02 24.87 18.61
CA ALA A 10 17.76 23.76 18.00
C ALA A 10 17.11 22.38 18.25
N SER A 11 16.29 22.23 19.29
CA SER A 11 15.64 20.97 19.65
C SER A 11 14.35 20.65 18.87
N LEU A 12 13.94 21.52 17.94
CA LEU A 12 12.74 21.33 17.12
C LEU A 12 13.05 20.88 15.68
N ALA A 13 14.32 20.69 15.34
CA ALA A 13 14.72 20.14 14.05
C ALA A 13 14.56 18.62 14.04
N SER A 14 13.31 18.14 13.97
CA SER A 14 13.05 16.75 13.59
C SER A 14 13.32 16.61 12.08
N ALA A 15 14.37 15.89 11.72
CA ALA A 15 14.63 15.53 10.34
C ALA A 15 13.53 14.58 9.86
N ILE A 16 12.65 15.06 8.98
CA ILE A 16 11.70 14.21 8.27
C ILE A 16 12.47 13.65 7.07
N THR A 17 12.83 12.37 7.12
CA THR A 17 13.36 11.67 5.95
C THR A 17 12.24 11.54 4.92
N LEU A 18 12.51 11.96 3.69
CA LEU A 18 11.62 11.83 2.54
C LEU A 18 12.34 10.98 1.51
N GLU A 19 11.76 9.84 1.18
CA GLU A 19 12.33 8.90 0.22
C GLU A 19 11.31 8.59 -0.87
N VAL A 20 11.76 8.52 -2.11
CA VAL A 20 10.95 8.07 -3.23
C VAL A 20 11.19 6.57 -3.37
N LEU A 21 10.19 5.79 -2.98
CA LEU A 21 10.26 4.33 -2.99
C LEU A 21 9.23 3.77 -3.96
N ARG A 22 9.53 2.59 -4.52
CA ARG A 22 8.60 1.88 -5.39
C ARG A 22 7.72 0.99 -4.53
N VAL A 23 6.42 1.28 -4.51
CA VAL A 23 5.43 0.52 -3.75
C VAL A 23 4.61 -0.29 -4.73
N PHE A 24 4.48 -1.59 -4.46
CA PHE A 24 3.65 -2.49 -5.24
C PHE A 24 2.28 -2.58 -4.59
N GLN A 25 1.24 -2.35 -5.39
CA GLN A 25 -0.14 -2.33 -4.91
C GLN A 25 -0.99 -3.35 -5.67
N PRO A 26 -1.87 -4.10 -4.99
CA PRO A 26 -2.80 -5.02 -5.62
C PRO A 26 -3.98 -4.23 -6.21
N LEU A 27 -4.04 -4.07 -7.52
CA LEU A 27 -5.07 -3.26 -8.18
C LEU A 27 -6.10 -4.13 -8.90
N SER A 28 -7.36 -3.78 -8.76
CA SER A 28 -8.45 -4.27 -9.59
C SER A 28 -8.31 -3.68 -10.99
N LEU A 29 -8.57 -4.53 -11.98
CA LEU A 29 -8.74 -4.17 -13.38
C LEU A 29 -10.20 -4.30 -13.81
N HIS A 30 -11.12 -4.38 -12.83
CA HIS A 30 -12.53 -4.42 -13.10
C HIS A 30 -12.96 -3.21 -13.94
N GLY A 31 -13.79 -3.44 -14.96
CA GLY A 31 -14.18 -2.43 -15.94
C GLY A 31 -13.18 -2.24 -17.08
N THR A 32 -12.11 -3.06 -17.15
CA THR A 32 -11.22 -3.15 -18.31
C THR A 32 -11.38 -4.49 -19.02
N ASP A 33 -11.04 -4.56 -20.31
CA ASP A 33 -11.12 -5.78 -21.12
C ASP A 33 -9.89 -6.69 -20.96
N VAL A 34 -9.10 -6.52 -19.89
CA VAL A 34 -7.81 -7.20 -19.71
C VAL A 34 -7.83 -8.06 -18.45
N ASP A 35 -7.71 -9.37 -18.67
CA ASP A 35 -7.47 -10.34 -17.61
C ASP A 35 -5.97 -10.63 -17.47
N HIS A 36 -5.55 -10.97 -16.25
CA HIS A 36 -4.19 -11.44 -15.94
C HIS A 36 -4.23 -12.79 -15.26
N GLU A 37 -3.18 -13.59 -15.47
CA GLU A 37 -3.04 -14.86 -14.77
C GLU A 37 -2.49 -14.63 -13.35
N PHE A 38 -3.14 -15.21 -12.36
CA PHE A 38 -2.63 -15.32 -11.00
C PHE A 38 -2.85 -16.73 -10.48
N LYS A 39 -1.76 -17.44 -10.18
CA LYS A 39 -1.78 -18.83 -9.70
C LYS A 39 -2.57 -19.78 -10.62
N GLY A 40 -2.49 -19.59 -11.93
CA GLY A 40 -3.18 -20.42 -12.93
C GLY A 40 -4.65 -20.06 -13.18
N GLU A 41 -5.18 -19.00 -12.56
CA GLU A 41 -6.52 -18.48 -12.79
C GLU A 41 -6.46 -17.14 -13.52
N ALA A 42 -7.31 -16.94 -14.53
CA ALA A 42 -7.49 -15.64 -15.17
C ALA A 42 -8.36 -14.76 -14.27
N ILE A 43 -7.83 -13.60 -13.88
CA ILE A 43 -8.47 -12.67 -12.94
C ILE A 43 -8.36 -11.23 -13.43
N GLN A 44 -9.35 -10.41 -13.07
CA GLN A 44 -9.37 -8.96 -13.35
C GLN A 44 -8.65 -8.18 -12.26
N ALA A 45 -7.40 -8.54 -11.97
CA ALA A 45 -6.55 -7.82 -11.04
C ALA A 45 -5.07 -8.10 -11.29
N ARG A 46 -4.22 -7.14 -10.92
CA ARG A 46 -2.79 -7.25 -11.07
C ARG A 46 -2.05 -6.39 -10.05
N ILE A 47 -0.82 -6.78 -9.74
CA ILE A 47 0.10 -5.98 -8.93
C ILE A 47 0.78 -4.93 -9.82
N PHE A 48 0.67 -3.66 -9.44
CA PHE A 48 1.34 -2.56 -10.12
C PHE A 48 2.32 -1.86 -9.19
N ALA A 49 3.49 -1.54 -9.73
CA ALA A 49 4.46 -0.68 -9.08
C ALA A 49 4.08 0.80 -9.25
N ARG A 50 4.12 1.56 -8.16
CA ARG A 50 3.88 2.99 -8.12
C ARG A 50 5.00 3.69 -7.35
N PRO A 51 5.64 4.73 -7.90
CA PRO A 51 6.53 5.57 -7.10
C PRO A 51 5.72 6.34 -6.06
N MET A 52 6.14 6.27 -4.81
CA MET A 52 5.51 6.99 -3.69
C MET A 52 6.58 7.72 -2.89
N VAL A 53 6.29 8.96 -2.51
CA VAL A 53 7.09 9.70 -1.54
C VAL A 53 6.63 9.26 -0.16
N LEU A 54 7.49 8.57 0.58
CA LEU A 54 7.22 8.12 1.93
C LEU A 54 8.12 8.86 2.92
N SER A 55 7.60 9.07 4.11
CA SER A 55 8.33 9.67 5.22
C SER A 55 8.00 8.94 6.51
N GLY A 56 8.93 8.87 7.46
CA GLY A 56 8.71 8.28 8.78
C GLY A 56 9.39 6.92 8.97
N ALA A 57 8.80 6.06 9.81
CA ALA A 57 9.39 4.79 10.20
C ALA A 57 9.29 3.74 9.08
N MET A 58 10.45 3.23 8.66
CA MET A 58 10.57 2.11 7.72
C MET A 58 10.98 0.85 8.49
N PRO A 59 10.45 -0.33 8.12
CA PRO A 59 9.59 -0.61 6.95
C PRO A 59 8.08 -0.48 7.20
N GLU A 60 7.62 -0.05 8.38
CA GLU A 60 6.19 0.00 8.72
C GLU A 60 5.38 0.86 7.75
N ASN A 61 5.92 2.01 7.35
CA ASN A 61 5.23 2.88 6.40
C ASN A 61 5.16 2.29 4.98
N LEU A 62 6.09 1.41 4.59
CA LEU A 62 5.96 0.65 3.34
C LEU A 62 4.76 -0.30 3.39
N VAL A 63 4.56 -0.96 4.53
CA VAL A 63 3.40 -1.85 4.75
C VAL A 63 2.10 -1.06 4.58
N LEU A 64 2.00 0.13 5.19
CA LEU A 64 0.82 1.00 5.05
C LEU A 64 0.63 1.50 3.62
N ALA A 65 1.72 1.79 2.91
CA ALA A 65 1.66 2.31 1.54
C ALA A 65 1.01 1.32 0.55
N VAL A 66 1.20 0.00 0.75
CA VAL A 66 0.59 -1.05 -0.09
C VAL A 66 -0.94 -0.95 -0.13
N ALA A 67 -1.56 -0.56 0.99
CA ALA A 67 -3.03 -0.42 1.10
C ALA A 67 -3.55 0.99 0.79
N THR A 68 -2.68 1.93 0.41
CA THR A 68 -3.09 3.31 0.14
C THR A 68 -4.05 3.37 -1.06
N PRO A 69 -5.17 4.10 -0.94
CA PRO A 69 -6.10 4.38 -2.04
C PRO A 69 -5.39 4.70 -3.36
N HIS A 70 -5.85 4.07 -4.44
CA HIS A 70 -5.31 4.21 -5.78
C HIS A 70 -6.46 4.43 -6.76
N ARG A 71 -6.37 5.50 -7.55
CA ARG A 71 -7.22 5.69 -8.73
C ARG A 71 -6.33 5.73 -9.96
N MET A 72 -6.66 4.95 -10.98
CA MET A 72 -5.87 5.00 -12.21
C MET A 72 -6.10 6.33 -12.91
N PRO A 73 -5.05 6.93 -13.50
CA PRO A 73 -5.24 8.10 -14.33
C PRO A 73 -6.04 7.72 -15.58
N ALA A 74 -7.14 8.42 -15.83
CA ALA A 74 -7.90 8.30 -17.08
C ALA A 74 -7.70 9.55 -17.96
N THR A 75 -7.64 9.33 -19.26
CA THR A 75 -7.87 10.40 -20.25
C THR A 75 -9.37 10.65 -20.38
N PHE A 76 -9.77 11.91 -20.57
CA PHE A 76 -11.15 12.42 -20.57
C PHE A 76 -12.25 11.39 -20.91
N ASN A 77 -13.30 11.35 -20.07
CA ASN A 77 -14.62 10.69 -20.21
C ASN A 77 -14.95 9.50 -19.27
N TYR A 78 -14.14 9.21 -18.25
CA TYR A 78 -14.51 8.21 -17.25
C TYR A 78 -13.98 8.58 -15.86
N ASP A 79 -14.85 8.54 -14.84
CA ASP A 79 -14.43 8.66 -13.45
C ASP A 79 -13.88 7.31 -13.00
N VAL A 80 -12.58 7.27 -12.71
CA VAL A 80 -11.94 6.04 -12.25
C VAL A 80 -12.11 5.95 -10.74
N ASN A 81 -12.95 5.01 -10.34
CA ASN A 81 -13.16 4.66 -8.95
C ASN A 81 -11.87 4.12 -8.30
N GLU A 82 -11.90 3.99 -6.99
CA GLU A 82 -10.85 3.29 -6.23
C GLU A 82 -10.56 1.93 -6.87
N CYS A 83 -9.29 1.61 -7.08
CA CYS A 83 -8.86 0.35 -7.68
C CYS A 83 -7.92 -0.46 -6.81
N ASN A 84 -7.42 0.06 -5.68
CA ASN A 84 -6.66 -0.75 -4.74
C ASN A 84 -7.59 -1.78 -4.08
N LEU A 85 -7.30 -3.07 -4.24
CA LEU A 85 -8.14 -4.15 -3.73
C LEU A 85 -8.29 -4.12 -2.20
N LEU A 86 -7.27 -3.69 -1.46
CA LEU A 86 -7.36 -3.57 0.00
C LEU A 86 -8.32 -2.44 0.40
N ALA A 87 -8.26 -1.30 -0.28
CA ALA A 87 -9.18 -0.19 -0.05
C ALA A 87 -10.62 -0.54 -0.47
N LEU A 88 -10.77 -1.16 -1.64
CA LEU A 88 -12.05 -1.62 -2.18
C LEU A 88 -12.77 -2.61 -1.26
N PHE A 89 -12.05 -3.60 -0.75
CA PHE A 89 -12.59 -4.61 0.17
C PHE A 89 -12.63 -4.14 1.63
N GLN A 90 -12.24 -2.90 1.93
CA GLN A 90 -12.18 -2.34 3.28
C GLN A 90 -11.31 -3.18 4.25
N ILE A 91 -10.18 -3.67 3.75
CA ILE A 91 -9.19 -4.43 4.50
C ILE A 91 -8.11 -3.46 4.99
N GLU A 92 -8.01 -3.30 6.30
CA GLU A 92 -6.97 -2.46 6.89
C GLU A 92 -5.67 -3.26 6.96
N LEU A 93 -4.56 -2.64 6.55
CA LEU A 93 -3.22 -3.21 6.62
C LEU A 93 -2.40 -2.42 7.62
N SER A 94 -1.67 -3.12 8.50
CA SER A 94 -0.77 -2.51 9.47
C SER A 94 0.52 -3.31 9.59
N GLY A 95 1.62 -2.60 9.83
CA GLY A 95 2.93 -3.17 10.12
C GLY A 95 3.46 -2.59 11.42
N ILE A 96 3.99 -3.45 12.30
CA ILE A 96 4.62 -3.04 13.55
C ILE A 96 5.92 -3.83 13.69
N MET A 97 7.04 -3.13 13.90
CA MET A 97 8.28 -3.78 14.28
C MET A 97 8.17 -4.31 15.72
N SER A 98 8.39 -5.62 15.89
CA SER A 98 8.46 -6.21 17.21
C SER A 98 9.78 -5.84 17.91
N ASN A 99 9.82 -6.03 19.23
CA ASN A 99 11.06 -5.88 19.99
C ASN A 99 12.15 -6.90 19.59
N SER A 100 11.79 -7.99 18.90
CA SER A 100 12.73 -8.98 18.35
C SER A 100 13.33 -8.55 17.00
N GLY A 101 12.91 -7.42 16.42
CA GLY A 101 13.33 -6.98 15.10
C GLY A 101 12.58 -7.67 13.94
N GLU A 102 11.46 -8.33 14.25
CA GLU A 102 10.59 -8.95 13.24
C GLU A 102 9.45 -7.98 12.87
N LEU A 103 9.25 -7.75 11.57
CA LEU A 103 8.11 -6.98 11.10
C LEU A 103 6.84 -7.83 11.16
N LYS A 104 5.94 -7.50 12.09
CA LYS A 104 4.63 -8.13 12.18
C LYS A 104 3.63 -7.37 11.31
N VAL A 105 3.07 -8.06 10.33
CA VAL A 105 2.05 -7.51 9.43
C VAL A 105 0.69 -8.12 9.73
N VAL A 106 -0.34 -7.27 9.81
CA VAL A 106 -1.71 -7.68 10.10
C VAL A 106 -2.64 -7.13 9.04
N PHE A 107 -3.33 -8.04 8.36
CA PHE A 107 -4.51 -7.76 7.54
C PHE A 107 -5.74 -7.88 8.43
N ASN A 108 -6.42 -6.76 8.70
CA ASN A 108 -7.63 -6.71 9.49
C ASN A 108 -8.86 -6.74 8.56
N LEU A 109 -9.64 -7.81 8.69
CA LEU A 109 -10.84 -8.06 7.88
C LEU A 109 -12.14 -7.74 8.63
N THR A 110 -12.09 -7.14 9.82
CA THR A 110 -13.30 -6.89 10.65
C THR A 110 -14.35 -6.03 9.93
N LYS A 111 -13.93 -5.10 9.07
CA LYS A 111 -14.82 -4.25 8.26
C LYS A 111 -14.97 -4.73 6.83
N MET A 112 -14.44 -5.91 6.51
CA MET A 112 -14.33 -6.37 5.13
C MET A 112 -15.72 -6.51 4.50
N HIS A 113 -15.86 -5.95 3.31
CA HIS A 113 -17.06 -6.03 2.49
C HIS A 113 -16.65 -6.23 1.04
N ALA A 114 -17.22 -7.24 0.37
CA ALA A 114 -16.99 -7.44 -1.05
C ALA A 114 -17.77 -6.39 -1.85
N PRO A 115 -17.12 -5.49 -2.60
CA PRO A 115 -17.81 -4.45 -3.35
C PRO A 115 -18.66 -5.05 -4.48
N GLU A 116 -19.81 -4.41 -4.78
CA GLU A 116 -20.66 -4.81 -5.90
C GLU A 116 -19.91 -4.70 -7.23
N GLY A 117 -20.13 -5.67 -8.12
CA GLY A 117 -19.51 -5.71 -9.46
C GLY A 117 -18.12 -6.35 -9.51
N ILE A 118 -17.40 -6.48 -8.39
CA ILE A 118 -16.07 -7.10 -8.38
C ILE A 118 -16.16 -8.57 -7.94
N GLU A 119 -16.15 -9.47 -8.92
CA GLU A 119 -16.19 -10.92 -8.69
C GLU A 119 -14.78 -11.49 -8.44
N LEU A 120 -14.15 -11.10 -7.33
CA LEU A 120 -12.86 -11.66 -6.90
C LEU A 120 -12.99 -12.36 -5.54
N PRO A 121 -12.60 -13.65 -5.43
CA PRO A 121 -12.55 -14.32 -4.14
C PRO A 121 -11.60 -13.62 -3.17
N ILE A 122 -12.00 -13.48 -1.90
CA ILE A 122 -11.16 -12.85 -0.87
C ILE A 122 -9.79 -13.53 -0.73
N ARG A 123 -9.70 -14.85 -0.98
CA ARG A 123 -8.43 -15.59 -0.97
C ARG A 123 -7.47 -15.08 -2.06
N THR A 124 -7.99 -14.74 -3.22
CA THR A 124 -7.23 -14.16 -4.34
C THR A 124 -6.79 -12.74 -4.01
N VAL A 125 -7.68 -11.92 -3.45
CA VAL A 125 -7.37 -10.56 -2.98
C VAL A 125 -6.24 -10.57 -1.96
N LEU A 126 -6.34 -11.40 -0.92
CA LEU A 126 -5.28 -11.54 0.09
C LEU A 126 -4.00 -12.10 -0.52
N GLY A 127 -4.09 -13.07 -1.44
CA GLY A 127 -2.95 -13.64 -2.14
C GLY A 127 -2.16 -12.59 -2.92
N LEU A 128 -2.85 -11.76 -3.72
CA LEU A 128 -2.26 -10.64 -4.45
C LEU A 128 -1.65 -9.62 -3.50
N SER A 129 -2.36 -9.30 -2.41
CA SER A 129 -1.91 -8.30 -1.44
C SER A 129 -0.66 -8.74 -0.68
N ILE A 130 -0.57 -10.01 -0.31
CA ILE A 130 0.64 -10.59 0.30
C ILE A 130 1.80 -10.56 -0.69
N GLN A 131 1.56 -10.89 -1.96
CA GLN A 131 2.62 -10.83 -2.97
C GLN A 131 3.08 -9.39 -3.22
N ALA A 132 2.17 -8.43 -3.33
CA ALA A 132 2.50 -7.01 -3.50
C ALA A 132 3.33 -6.47 -2.31
N LEU A 133 2.98 -6.88 -1.09
CA LEU A 133 3.74 -6.54 0.10
C LEU A 133 5.16 -7.13 0.06
N LYS A 134 5.30 -8.41 -0.33
CA LYS A 134 6.61 -9.04 -0.48
C LYS A 134 7.47 -8.30 -1.51
N GLU A 135 6.93 -8.04 -2.70
CA GLU A 135 7.63 -7.31 -3.75
C GLU A 135 8.07 -5.91 -3.28
N THR A 136 7.24 -5.22 -2.50
CA THR A 136 7.58 -3.91 -1.91
C THR A 136 8.72 -3.99 -0.90
N LEU A 137 8.68 -4.96 0.01
CA LEU A 137 9.71 -5.12 1.03
C LEU A 137 11.03 -5.62 0.41
N GLU A 138 10.97 -6.54 -0.55
CA GLU A 138 12.13 -7.03 -1.30
C GLU A 138 12.81 -5.87 -2.06
N ASP A 139 12.05 -5.05 -2.79
CA ASP A 139 12.58 -3.90 -3.53
C ASP A 139 13.27 -2.85 -2.63
N TYR A 140 12.76 -2.65 -1.40
CA TYR A 140 13.38 -1.73 -0.43
C TYR A 140 14.68 -2.27 0.18
N HIS A 141 14.82 -3.60 0.31
CA HIS A 141 16.00 -4.23 0.90
C HIS A 141 17.14 -4.49 -0.10
N HIS A 142 16.98 -4.08 -1.36
CA HIS A 142 17.95 -4.27 -2.44
C HIS A 142 18.87 -3.08 -2.70
#